data_AF-A0A815P1Z9-F1
#
_entry.id   AF-A0A815P1Z9-F1
#
_cell.length_a   1.000
_cell.length_b   1.000
_cell.length_c   1.000
_cell.angle_alpha   90.00
_cell.angle_beta   90.00
_cell.angle_gamma   90.00
#
_symmetry.space_group_name_H-M   'P 1'
#
loop_
_entity.id
_entity.type
_entity.pdbx_description
1 polymer ?
#
loop_
_entity_poly.entity_id
_entity_poly.type
_entity_poly.pdbx_seq_one_letter_code
_entity_poly.pdbx_strand_id
1 'polypeptide(L)'
;MENESSVLRLRRKLSELSREYSKEKQVQPRSKSASGRLPFSDPNGSFRYRRMRRKVDVLRTQIDAVLQDHSLTVTDVNNLPKDMIPTRDNQDIPSKKKTTTIDDQNLVTSELVQVLHSKQTRIDELEQRLKQVEEQESQWKMKYERECNRCEVLQTRIIEIEQELLNRKQQSKILGQLQTDVKRLNTAFDALEVENTQLNVQLSLARTTHLSTRLDRFRHELAHTCHESLC
;
A
#
# COMPACT_ATOMS: atom_id res chain seq x y z
N MET A 1 -15.19 39.96 12.20
CA MET A 1 -16.16 39.37 11.25
C MET A 1 -15.52 38.78 9.97
N GLU A 2 -14.19 38.72 9.84
CA GLU A 2 -13.54 38.22 8.61
C GLU A 2 -13.39 36.68 8.55
N ASN A 3 -13.55 35.97 9.68
CA ASN A 3 -13.25 34.54 9.79
C ASN A 3 -14.40 33.60 9.39
N GLU A 4 -15.67 33.99 9.60
CA GLU A 4 -16.83 33.20 9.16
C GLU A 4 -16.89 33.07 7.63
N SER A 5 -16.45 34.12 6.92
CA SER A 5 -16.33 34.14 5.46
C SER A 5 -15.30 33.12 4.95
N SER A 6 -14.21 32.91 5.69
CA SER A 6 -13.13 31.99 5.34
C SER A 6 -13.55 30.52 5.52
N VAL A 7 -14.27 30.20 6.60
CA VAL A 7 -14.80 28.84 6.84
C VAL A 7 -15.85 28.46 5.80
N LEU A 8 -16.77 29.37 5.47
CA LEU A 8 -17.78 29.14 4.44
C LEU A 8 -17.14 28.97 3.05
N ARG A 9 -16.08 29.73 2.74
CA ARG A 9 -15.33 29.60 1.49
C ARG A 9 -14.59 28.26 1.38
N LEU A 10 -14.02 27.77 2.49
CA LEU A 10 -13.36 26.46 2.54
C LEU A 10 -14.36 25.30 2.46
N ARG A 11 -15.50 25.39 3.16
CA ARG A 11 -16.59 24.39 3.06
C ARG A 11 -17.19 24.32 1.66
N ARG A 12 -17.30 25.45 0.96
CA ARG A 12 -17.78 25.49 -0.44
C ARG A 12 -16.79 24.80 -1.38
N LYS A 13 -15.48 25.07 -1.25
CA LYS A 13 -14.42 24.37 -2.00
C LYS A 13 -14.38 22.87 -1.73
N LEU A 14 -14.56 22.45 -0.48
CA LEU A 14 -14.63 21.04 -0.10
C LEU A 14 -15.84 20.34 -0.76
N SER A 15 -16.98 21.03 -0.81
CA SER A 15 -18.20 20.52 -1.45
C SER A 15 -18.07 20.42 -2.96
N GLU A 16 -17.41 21.38 -3.61
CA GLU A 16 -17.12 21.36 -5.05
C GLU A 16 -16.19 20.19 -5.42
N LEU A 17 -15.09 20.01 -4.69
CA LEU A 17 -14.15 18.90 -4.88
C LEU A 17 -14.82 17.54 -4.62
N SER A 18 -15.72 17.45 -3.63
CA SER A 18 -16.47 16.21 -3.36
C SER A 18 -17.51 15.90 -4.44
N ARG A 19 -18.06 16.91 -5.11
CA ARG A 19 -18.95 16.74 -6.27
C ARG A 19 -18.19 16.32 -7.52
N GLU A 20 -17.01 16.89 -7.78
CA GLU A 20 -16.12 16.45 -8.85
C GLU A 20 -15.70 14.99 -8.66
N TYR A 21 -15.34 14.60 -7.42
CA TYR A 21 -15.03 13.22 -7.04
C TYR A 21 -16.18 12.24 -7.34
N SER A 22 -17.43 12.68 -7.15
CA SER A 22 -18.62 11.86 -7.40
C SER A 22 -18.95 11.74 -8.90
N LYS A 23 -18.67 12.78 -9.69
CA LYS A 23 -18.86 12.76 -11.15
C LYS A 23 -17.81 11.89 -11.87
N GLU A 24 -16.57 11.87 -11.39
CA GLU A 24 -15.49 11.09 -11.99
C GLU A 24 -15.65 9.57 -11.77
N LYS A 25 -16.36 9.14 -10.71
CA LYS A 25 -16.76 7.73 -10.51
C LYS A 25 -17.78 7.21 -11.52
N GLN A 26 -18.57 8.08 -12.17
CA GLN A 26 -19.57 7.69 -13.18
C GLN A 26 -19.04 7.69 -14.61
N VAL A 27 -17.83 8.20 -14.85
CA VAL A 27 -17.19 8.17 -16.18
C VAL A 27 -16.15 7.04 -16.20
N GLN A 28 -16.62 5.79 -16.10
CA GLN A 28 -15.86 4.68 -16.69
C GLN A 28 -16.04 4.74 -18.22
N PRO A 29 -14.97 4.67 -19.03
CA PRO A 29 -15.12 4.63 -20.46
C PRO A 29 -15.75 3.29 -20.87
N ARG A 30 -16.95 3.36 -21.45
CA ARG A 30 -17.37 2.40 -22.46
C ARG A 30 -16.41 2.53 -23.64
N SER A 31 -15.37 1.70 -23.72
CA SER A 31 -14.60 1.54 -24.95
C SER A 31 -14.53 0.07 -25.34
N LYS A 32 -15.28 -0.25 -26.40
CA LYS A 32 -15.07 -1.40 -27.27
C LYS A 32 -13.67 -1.30 -27.87
N SER A 33 -12.84 -2.34 -27.79
CA SER A 33 -12.02 -2.86 -28.89
C SER A 33 -11.00 -3.87 -28.40
N ALA A 34 -10.75 -4.83 -29.28
CA ALA A 34 -9.86 -5.96 -29.15
C ALA A 34 -8.39 -5.57 -28.97
N SER A 35 -7.71 -6.23 -28.03
CA SER A 35 -6.28 -6.56 -28.03
C SER A 35 -5.87 -6.87 -26.59
N GLY A 36 -5.35 -8.08 -26.35
CA GLY A 36 -5.07 -8.63 -25.05
C GLY A 36 -3.94 -7.94 -24.29
N ARG A 37 -4.24 -6.80 -23.65
CA ARG A 37 -3.51 -6.32 -22.47
C ARG A 37 -4.50 -5.97 -21.39
N LEU A 38 -4.45 -6.73 -20.30
CA LEU A 38 -5.17 -6.42 -19.06
C LEU A 38 -4.82 -4.98 -18.64
N PRO A 39 -5.81 -4.11 -18.38
CA PRO A 39 -5.53 -2.80 -17.83
C PRO A 39 -4.99 -3.02 -16.42
N PHE A 40 -3.73 -2.64 -16.19
CA PHE A 40 -3.17 -2.55 -14.85
C PHE A 40 -4.06 -1.61 -14.04
N SER A 41 -4.88 -2.19 -13.18
CA SER A 41 -5.60 -1.48 -12.15
C SER A 41 -4.58 -1.15 -11.08
N ASP A 42 -3.95 0.04 -11.17
CA ASP A 42 -3.04 0.54 -10.14
C ASP A 42 -3.80 0.58 -8.81
N PRO A 43 -3.43 -0.24 -7.81
CA PRO A 43 -4.14 -0.32 -6.53
C PRO A 43 -4.08 1.00 -5.73
N ASN A 44 -3.28 1.97 -6.20
CA ASN A 44 -3.17 3.28 -5.58
C ASN A 44 -3.91 4.41 -6.32
N GLY A 45 -4.68 4.09 -7.38
CA GLY A 45 -5.33 5.06 -8.24
C GLY A 45 -4.35 5.95 -9.03
N SER A 46 -4.83 6.57 -10.11
CA SER A 46 -4.01 7.47 -10.94
C SER A 46 -3.31 8.54 -10.09
N PHE A 47 -2.10 8.97 -10.48
CA PHE A 47 -1.34 10.03 -9.80
C PHE A 47 -2.17 11.29 -9.47
N ARG A 48 -3.22 11.58 -10.26
CA ARG A 48 -4.20 12.64 -10.00
C ARG A 48 -5.03 12.41 -8.73
N TYR A 49 -5.43 11.17 -8.46
CA TYR A 49 -6.17 10.77 -7.24
C TYR A 49 -5.33 10.97 -5.98
N ARG A 50 -4.05 10.58 -5.98
CA ARG A 50 -3.16 10.81 -4.83
C ARG A 50 -2.99 12.30 -4.54
N ARG A 51 -2.82 13.12 -5.59
CA ARG A 51 -2.69 14.58 -5.45
C ARG A 51 -3.97 15.22 -4.92
N MET A 52 -5.14 14.76 -5.36
CA MET A 52 -6.43 15.25 -4.86
C MET A 52 -6.68 14.82 -3.41
N ARG A 53 -6.38 13.57 -3.03
CA ARG A 53 -6.52 13.09 -1.65
C ARG A 53 -5.70 13.93 -0.67
N ARG A 54 -4.42 14.18 -0.99
CA ARG A 54 -3.56 15.07 -0.18
C ARG A 54 -4.12 16.49 -0.05
N LYS A 55 -4.73 17.04 -1.11
CA LYS A 55 -5.38 18.36 -1.03
C LYS A 55 -6.60 18.36 -0.11
N VAL A 56 -7.40 17.29 -0.15
CA VAL A 56 -8.56 17.13 0.74
C VAL A 56 -8.12 16.95 2.19
N ASP A 57 -7.06 16.18 2.44
CA ASP A 57 -6.52 15.97 3.78
C ASP A 57 -5.98 17.28 4.37
N VAL A 58 -5.20 18.04 3.59
CA VAL A 58 -4.72 19.38 4.01
C VAL A 58 -5.88 20.33 4.32
N LEU A 59 -6.92 20.33 3.50
CA LEU A 59 -8.10 21.17 3.74
C LEU A 59 -8.88 20.75 4.99
N ARG A 60 -8.96 19.45 5.29
CA ARG A 60 -9.56 18.96 6.54
C ARG A 60 -8.75 19.42 7.75
N THR A 61 -7.44 19.24 7.73
CA THR A 61 -6.56 19.69 8.82
C THR A 61 -6.65 21.20 9.03
N GLN A 62 -6.77 21.99 7.96
CA GLN A 62 -6.97 23.45 8.07
C GLN A 62 -8.32 23.82 8.67
N ILE A 63 -9.40 23.09 8.35
CA ILE A 63 -10.72 23.31 8.95
C ILE A 63 -10.70 22.93 10.43
N ASP A 64 -10.08 21.80 10.79
CA ASP A 64 -9.99 21.33 12.16
C ASP A 64 -9.16 22.28 13.04
N ALA A 65 -8.05 22.82 12.51
CA ALA A 65 -7.25 23.83 13.18
C ALA A 65 -8.05 25.12 13.45
N VAL A 66 -8.79 25.62 12.45
CA VAL A 66 -9.64 26.81 12.64
C VAL A 66 -10.76 26.54 13.66
N LEU A 67 -11.36 25.35 13.66
CA LEU A 67 -12.38 24.99 14.65
C LEU A 67 -11.82 24.88 16.07
N GLN A 68 -10.59 24.40 16.24
CA GLN A 68 -9.91 24.37 17.54
C GLN A 68 -9.63 25.77 18.09
N ASP A 69 -9.18 26.70 17.25
CA ASP A 69 -8.98 28.12 17.63
C ASP A 69 -10.30 28.81 18.03
N HIS A 70 -11.42 28.42 17.42
CA HIS A 70 -12.74 28.92 17.80
C HIS A 70 -13.26 28.29 19.10
N SER A 71 -12.83 27.07 19.46
CA SER A 71 -13.20 26.45 20.74
C SER A 71 -12.49 27.12 21.93
N LEU A 72 -11.24 27.56 21.75
CA LEU A 72 -10.45 28.25 22.76
C LEU A 72 -10.95 29.68 23.04
N THR A 73 -11.51 30.35 22.03
CA THR A 73 -12.07 31.70 22.18
C THR A 73 -13.47 31.73 22.79
N VAL A 74 -14.26 30.66 22.65
CA VAL A 74 -15.60 30.54 23.29
C VAL A 74 -15.50 30.17 24.77
N THR A 75 -14.45 29.48 25.20
CA THR A 75 -14.23 29.16 26.62
C THR A 75 -13.85 30.38 27.47
N ASP A 76 -13.29 31.44 26.89
CA ASP A 76 -12.90 32.66 27.63
C ASP A 76 -14.07 33.62 27.93
N VAL A 77 -15.19 33.52 27.18
CA VAL A 77 -16.37 34.38 27.39
C VAL A 77 -17.27 33.87 28.53
N ASN A 78 -17.12 32.60 28.93
CA ASN A 78 -17.98 31.97 29.94
C ASN A 78 -17.48 32.11 31.38
N ASN A 79 -16.39 32.85 31.63
CA ASN A 79 -15.83 33.10 32.96
C ASN A 79 -16.03 34.55 33.45
N LEU A 80 -17.25 35.08 33.35
CA LEU A 80 -17.63 36.33 34.03
C LEU A 80 -18.16 36.03 35.46
N PRO A 81 -17.74 36.78 36.51
CA PRO A 81 -18.17 36.55 37.89
C PRO A 81 -19.69 36.76 38.06
N LYS A 82 -20.33 35.87 38.83
CA LYS A 82 -21.80 35.84 39.07
C LYS A 82 -22.34 36.92 40.02
N ASP A 83 -21.53 37.86 40.49
CA ASP A 83 -21.89 38.74 41.62
C ASP A 83 -22.41 40.14 41.24
N MET A 84 -23.01 40.32 40.07
CA MET A 84 -23.64 41.59 39.68
C MET A 84 -25.05 41.43 39.11
N ILE A 85 -25.95 40.77 39.84
CA ILE A 85 -27.39 40.92 39.61
C ILE A 85 -27.94 41.83 40.73
N PRO A 86 -28.29 43.09 40.47
CA PRO A 86 -28.95 43.93 41.46
C PRO A 86 -30.38 43.42 41.71
N THR A 87 -30.66 43.00 42.93
CA THR A 87 -32.01 42.83 43.46
C THR A 87 -32.71 44.19 43.48
N ARG A 88 -33.89 44.29 42.85
CA ARG A 88 -34.77 45.46 43.02
C ARG A 88 -36.18 44.99 43.33
N ASP A 89 -36.56 45.20 44.59
CA ASP A 89 -37.90 45.04 45.14
C ASP A 89 -38.91 46.03 44.53
N ASN A 90 -40.16 45.54 44.40
CA ASN A 90 -41.47 46.19 44.52
C ASN A 90 -41.65 47.69 44.18
N GLN A 91 -42.56 48.02 43.25
CA GLN A 91 -43.94 48.44 43.57
C GLN A 91 -44.76 48.88 42.31
N ASP A 92 -46.07 48.65 42.45
CA ASP A 92 -47.24 49.31 41.82
C ASP A 92 -47.90 48.75 40.54
N ILE A 93 -49.13 48.29 40.77
CA ILE A 93 -50.18 47.81 39.87
C ILE A 93 -50.95 49.03 39.32
N PRO A 94 -51.66 48.93 38.17
CA PRO A 94 -53.11 48.88 38.34
C PRO A 94 -53.84 47.88 37.43
N SER A 95 -54.83 47.28 38.06
CA SER A 95 -55.81 46.32 37.61
C SER A 95 -56.54 46.72 36.32
N LYS A 96 -56.53 45.85 35.32
CA LYS A 96 -57.67 45.67 34.40
C LYS A 96 -57.98 44.18 34.27
N LYS A 97 -59.02 43.75 34.98
CA LYS A 97 -59.72 42.48 34.75
C LYS A 97 -60.09 42.40 33.27
N LYS A 98 -59.42 41.51 32.54
CA LYS A 98 -59.98 40.90 31.34
C LYS A 98 -60.22 39.45 31.71
N THR A 99 -61.48 39.14 31.99
CA THR A 99 -61.97 37.78 32.20
C THR A 99 -61.83 37.05 30.86
N THR A 100 -60.62 36.55 30.57
CA THR A 100 -60.43 35.46 29.62
C THR A 100 -60.82 34.19 30.37
N THR A 101 -61.95 33.66 29.92
CA THR A 101 -62.53 32.35 30.17
C THR A 101 -61.49 31.30 30.57
N ILE A 102 -61.70 30.67 31.73
CA ILE A 102 -60.88 29.56 32.27
C ILE A 102 -60.70 28.44 31.22
N ASP A 103 -61.67 28.30 30.31
CA ASP A 103 -61.66 27.37 29.19
C ASP A 103 -60.54 27.66 28.16
N ASP A 104 -60.18 28.93 27.92
CA ASP A 104 -59.09 29.28 26.99
C ASP A 104 -57.71 28.96 27.59
N GLN A 105 -57.55 29.11 28.91
CA GLN A 105 -56.31 28.71 29.60
C GLN A 105 -56.14 27.19 29.62
N ASN A 106 -57.23 26.44 29.79
CA ASN A 106 -57.23 24.98 29.74
C ASN A 106 -56.97 24.44 28.31
N LEU A 107 -57.46 25.14 27.28
CA LEU A 107 -57.18 24.81 25.88
C LEU A 107 -55.71 25.01 25.52
N VAL A 108 -55.12 26.17 25.90
CA VAL A 108 -53.71 26.48 25.65
C VAL A 108 -52.77 25.53 26.40
N THR A 109 -53.13 25.11 27.62
CA THR A 109 -52.36 24.09 28.36
C THR A 109 -52.46 22.70 27.73
N SER A 110 -53.63 22.30 27.22
CA SER A 110 -53.82 21.03 26.51
C SER A 110 -53.00 20.95 25.21
N GLU A 111 -53.03 22.01 24.39
CA GLU A 111 -52.25 22.10 23.16
C GLU A 111 -50.74 22.06 23.43
N LEU A 112 -50.28 22.76 24.48
CA LEU A 112 -48.88 22.75 24.88
C LEU A 112 -48.42 21.35 25.35
N VAL A 113 -49.24 20.65 26.13
CA VAL A 113 -48.96 19.27 26.57
C VAL A 113 -48.86 18.32 25.35
N GLN A 114 -49.74 18.48 24.36
CA GLN A 114 -49.69 17.67 23.15
C GLN A 114 -48.42 17.95 22.31
N VAL A 115 -48.02 19.22 22.19
CA VAL A 115 -46.75 19.59 21.53
C VAL A 115 -45.57 19.02 22.30
N LEU A 116 -45.55 19.12 23.63
CA LEU A 116 -44.47 18.56 24.46
C LEU A 116 -44.36 17.03 24.29
N HIS A 117 -45.48 16.30 24.31
CA HIS A 117 -45.48 14.87 24.03
C HIS A 117 -44.96 14.56 22.62
N SER A 118 -45.40 15.31 21.59
CA SER A 118 -44.90 15.12 20.23
C SER A 118 -43.39 15.36 20.13
N LYS A 119 -42.87 16.38 20.82
CA LYS A 119 -41.43 16.65 20.89
C LYS A 119 -40.69 15.55 21.64
N GLN A 120 -41.25 15.04 22.74
CA GLN A 120 -40.64 13.95 23.50
C GLN A 120 -40.52 12.68 22.66
N THR A 121 -41.58 12.26 21.98
CA THR A 121 -41.53 11.11 21.06
C THR A 121 -40.47 11.30 19.99
N ARG A 122 -40.33 12.53 19.46
CA ARG A 122 -39.32 12.84 18.46
C ARG A 122 -37.90 12.80 19.02
N ILE A 123 -37.70 13.20 20.27
CA ILE A 123 -36.41 13.07 20.97
C ILE A 123 -36.06 11.59 21.12
N ASP A 124 -36.98 10.77 21.60
CA ASP A 124 -36.76 9.33 21.80
C ASP A 124 -36.40 8.63 20.47
N GLU A 125 -37.09 8.98 19.37
CA GLU A 125 -36.76 8.49 18.02
C GLU A 125 -35.34 8.88 17.58
N LEU A 126 -34.93 10.12 17.85
CA LEU A 126 -33.61 10.63 17.47
C LEU A 126 -32.51 9.98 18.31
N GLU A 127 -32.74 9.77 19.60
CA GLU A 127 -31.82 9.04 20.47
C GLU A 127 -31.63 7.59 20.03
N GLN A 128 -32.71 6.92 19.60
CA GLN A 128 -32.62 5.56 19.07
C GLN A 128 -31.82 5.51 17.76
N ARG A 129 -32.04 6.48 16.86
CA ARG A 129 -31.26 6.60 15.61
C ARG A 129 -29.80 6.90 15.88
N LEU A 130 -29.50 7.76 16.86
CA LEU A 130 -28.13 8.08 17.25
C LEU A 130 -27.40 6.81 17.71
N LYS A 131 -28.00 6.03 18.62
CA LYS A 131 -27.44 4.76 19.08
C LYS A 131 -27.16 3.78 17.93
N GLN A 132 -28.05 3.69 16.95
CA GLN A 132 -27.84 2.84 15.78
C GLN A 132 -26.66 3.30 14.91
N VAL A 133 -26.50 4.61 14.74
CA VAL A 133 -25.38 5.19 13.98
C VAL A 133 -24.06 4.98 14.72
N GLU A 134 -24.02 5.17 16.03
CA GLU A 134 -22.83 4.93 16.86
C GLU A 134 -22.37 3.46 16.79
N GLU A 135 -23.33 2.52 16.85
CA GLU A 135 -23.04 1.09 16.71
C GLU A 135 -22.51 0.76 15.31
N GLN A 136 -23.12 1.32 14.26
CA GLN A 136 -22.60 1.17 12.90
C GLN A 136 -21.18 1.73 12.80
N GLU A 137 -20.93 2.95 13.27
CA GLU A 137 -19.61 3.57 13.25
C GLU A 137 -18.55 2.70 13.94
N SER A 138 -18.88 2.13 15.10
CA SER A 138 -18.03 1.17 15.81
C SER A 138 -17.67 -0.04 14.94
N GLN A 139 -18.66 -0.63 14.25
CA GLN A 139 -18.44 -1.76 13.35
C GLN A 139 -17.57 -1.39 12.14
N TRP A 140 -17.81 -0.23 11.54
CA TRP A 140 -17.00 0.28 10.42
C TRP A 140 -15.55 0.52 10.85
N LYS A 141 -15.33 1.04 12.07
CA LYS A 141 -14.01 1.25 12.64
C LYS A 141 -13.27 -0.07 12.83
N MET A 142 -13.92 -1.08 13.42
CA MET A 142 -13.33 -2.42 13.56
C MET A 142 -13.05 -3.09 12.22
N LYS A 143 -13.89 -2.88 11.21
CA LYS A 143 -13.67 -3.43 9.86
C LYS A 143 -12.49 -2.75 9.18
N TYR A 144 -12.41 -1.42 9.28
CA TYR A 144 -11.31 -0.65 8.75
C TYR A 144 -9.98 -1.07 9.37
N GLU A 145 -9.91 -1.21 10.69
CA GLU A 145 -8.70 -1.64 11.40
C GLU A 145 -8.25 -3.04 10.97
N ARG A 146 -9.19 -3.99 10.83
CA ARG A 146 -8.89 -5.32 10.28
C ARG A 146 -8.30 -5.28 8.87
N GLU A 147 -8.86 -4.46 7.99
CA GLU A 147 -8.34 -4.30 6.62
C GLU A 147 -6.99 -3.56 6.60
N CYS A 148 -6.75 -2.61 7.49
CA CYS A 148 -5.44 -1.98 7.68
C CYS A 148 -4.39 -3.01 8.09
N ASN A 149 -4.66 -3.81 9.12
CA ASN A 149 -3.75 -4.87 9.57
C ASN A 149 -3.49 -5.88 8.45
N ARG A 150 -4.52 -6.24 7.69
CA ARG A 150 -4.36 -7.11 6.51
C ARG A 150 -3.46 -6.48 5.45
N CYS A 151 -3.61 -5.18 5.18
CA CYS A 151 -2.74 -4.47 4.25
C CYS A 151 -1.28 -4.47 4.71
N GLU A 152 -1.02 -4.25 6.00
CA GLU A 152 0.34 -4.27 6.57
C GLU A 152 1.00 -5.64 6.46
N VAL A 153 0.26 -6.71 6.76
CA VAL A 153 0.74 -8.09 6.58
C VAL A 153 1.07 -8.37 5.12
N LEU A 154 0.18 -7.99 4.20
CA LEU A 154 0.40 -8.18 2.77
C LEU A 154 1.60 -7.36 2.26
N GLN A 155 1.78 -6.14 2.75
CA GLN A 155 2.91 -5.30 2.39
C GLN A 155 4.24 -5.92 2.86
N THR A 156 4.27 -6.44 4.08
CA THR A 156 5.43 -7.19 4.60
C THR A 156 5.73 -8.41 3.73
N ARG A 157 4.69 -9.17 3.36
CA ARG A 157 4.84 -10.35 2.52
C ARG A 157 5.36 -10.02 1.11
N ILE A 158 4.95 -8.89 0.53
CA ILE A 158 5.47 -8.42 -0.76
C ILE A 158 6.98 -8.15 -0.66
N ILE A 159 7.42 -7.45 0.38
CA ILE A 159 8.84 -7.14 0.60
C ILE A 159 9.67 -8.43 0.72
N GLU A 160 9.18 -9.42 1.49
CA GLU A 160 9.83 -10.73 1.60
C GLU A 160 9.98 -11.42 0.24
N ILE A 161 8.90 -11.45 -0.56
CA ILE A 161 8.91 -12.08 -1.89
C ILE A 161 9.88 -11.34 -2.83
N GLU A 162 9.93 -10.02 -2.78
CA GLU A 162 10.87 -9.21 -3.58
C GLU A 162 12.32 -9.55 -3.23
N GLN A 163 12.62 -9.72 -1.94
CA GLN A 163 13.95 -10.12 -1.47
C GLN A 163 14.30 -11.55 -1.90
N GLU A 164 13.36 -12.50 -1.78
CA GLU A 164 13.56 -13.87 -2.26
C GLU A 164 13.83 -13.91 -3.77
N LEU A 165 13.11 -13.13 -4.56
CA LEU A 165 13.32 -13.03 -6.01
C LEU A 165 14.69 -12.45 -6.35
N LEU A 166 15.17 -11.46 -5.59
CA LEU A 166 16.51 -10.91 -5.77
C LEU A 166 17.59 -11.98 -5.51
N ASN A 167 17.45 -12.73 -4.42
CA ASN A 167 18.36 -13.82 -4.07
C ASN A 167 18.36 -14.92 -5.14
N ARG A 168 17.18 -15.32 -5.65
CA ARG A 168 17.08 -16.31 -6.75
C ARG A 168 17.75 -15.83 -8.02
N LYS A 169 17.65 -14.54 -8.37
CA LYS A 169 18.35 -13.97 -9.53
C LYS A 169 19.87 -14.05 -9.37
N GLN A 170 20.39 -13.79 -8.16
CA GLN A 170 21.81 -13.92 -7.88
C GLN A 170 22.26 -15.38 -8.00
N GLN A 171 21.52 -16.33 -7.41
CA GLN A 171 21.81 -17.77 -7.55
C GLN A 171 21.80 -18.23 -9.00
N SER A 172 20.84 -17.77 -9.81
CA SER A 172 20.78 -18.09 -11.24
C SER A 172 22.02 -17.61 -12.00
N LYS A 173 22.59 -16.45 -11.65
CA LYS A 173 23.85 -15.98 -12.27
C LYS A 173 25.02 -16.88 -11.91
N ILE A 174 25.13 -17.27 -10.63
CA ILE A 174 26.19 -18.18 -10.16
C ILE A 174 26.09 -19.53 -10.89
N LEU A 175 24.88 -20.09 -11.01
CA LEU A 175 24.67 -21.34 -11.75
C LEU A 175 25.07 -21.22 -13.23
N GLY A 176 24.76 -20.11 -13.88
CA GLY A 176 25.18 -19.87 -15.27
C GLY A 176 26.71 -19.80 -15.43
N GLN A 177 27.38 -19.18 -14.46
CA GLN A 177 28.85 -19.14 -14.44
C GLN A 177 29.44 -20.56 -14.26
N LEU A 178 28.95 -21.30 -13.28
CA LEU A 178 29.41 -22.69 -13.03
C LEU A 178 29.19 -23.60 -14.24
N GLN A 179 28.05 -23.47 -14.94
CA GLN A 179 27.82 -24.22 -16.18
C GLN A 179 28.83 -23.89 -17.27
N THR A 180 29.24 -22.62 -17.36
CA THR A 180 30.27 -22.18 -18.31
C THR A 180 31.64 -22.76 -17.94
N ASP A 181 31.97 -22.76 -16.65
CA ASP A 181 33.25 -23.28 -16.16
C ASP A 181 33.33 -24.81 -16.32
N VAL A 182 32.24 -25.53 -16.07
CA VAL A 182 32.17 -26.99 -16.33
C VAL A 182 32.38 -27.29 -17.82
N LYS A 183 31.77 -26.53 -18.72
CA LYS A 183 32.00 -26.70 -20.17
C LYS A 183 33.46 -26.48 -20.54
N ARG A 184 34.09 -25.44 -19.99
CA ARG A 184 35.52 -25.17 -20.22
C ARG A 184 36.41 -26.30 -19.71
N LEU A 185 36.13 -26.82 -18.52
CA LEU A 185 36.86 -27.94 -17.94
C LEU A 185 36.72 -29.20 -18.78
N ASN A 186 35.52 -29.52 -19.26
CA ASN A 186 35.32 -30.68 -20.13
C ASN A 186 36.12 -30.55 -21.42
N THR A 187 36.09 -29.38 -22.08
CA THR A 187 36.91 -29.16 -23.28
C THR A 187 38.41 -29.27 -23.00
N ALA A 188 38.88 -28.78 -21.86
CA ALA A 188 40.27 -28.93 -21.46
C ALA A 188 40.63 -30.40 -21.18
N PHE A 189 39.71 -31.16 -20.58
CA PHE A 189 39.88 -32.58 -20.33
C PHE A 189 39.98 -33.38 -21.63
N ASP A 190 39.06 -33.14 -22.58
CA ASP A 190 39.08 -33.77 -23.90
C ASP A 190 40.39 -33.48 -24.65
N ALA A 191 40.90 -32.24 -24.57
CA ALA A 191 42.17 -31.86 -25.18
C ALA A 191 43.36 -32.61 -24.57
N LEU A 192 43.40 -32.73 -23.24
CA LEU A 192 44.44 -33.49 -22.54
C LEU A 192 44.38 -34.99 -22.85
N GLU A 193 43.18 -35.55 -23.03
CA GLU A 193 43.00 -36.95 -23.42
C GLU A 193 43.56 -37.21 -24.83
N VAL A 194 43.31 -36.29 -25.77
CA VAL A 194 43.92 -36.33 -27.12
C VAL A 194 45.44 -36.22 -27.05
N GLU A 195 45.98 -35.29 -26.26
CA GLU A 195 47.43 -35.14 -26.11
C GLU A 195 48.07 -36.40 -25.51
N ASN A 196 47.45 -36.98 -24.48
CA ASN A 196 47.95 -38.20 -23.83
C ASN A 196 47.96 -39.39 -24.79
N THR A 197 46.86 -39.59 -25.55
CA THR A 197 46.81 -40.65 -26.56
C THR A 197 47.87 -40.45 -27.65
N GLN A 198 48.09 -39.21 -28.10
CA GLN A 198 49.14 -38.88 -29.06
C GLN A 198 50.55 -39.17 -28.51
N LEU A 199 50.84 -38.77 -27.27
CA LEU A 199 52.12 -39.04 -26.62
C LEU A 199 52.37 -40.55 -26.45
N ASN A 200 51.34 -41.33 -26.10
CA ASN A 200 51.45 -42.78 -26.00
C ASN A 200 51.79 -43.43 -27.34
N VAL A 201 51.16 -42.97 -28.43
CA VAL A 201 51.46 -43.44 -29.79
C VAL A 201 52.91 -43.10 -30.17
N GLN A 202 53.35 -41.85 -29.94
CA GLN A 202 54.72 -41.41 -30.21
C GLN A 202 55.74 -42.23 -29.42
N LEU A 203 55.49 -42.48 -28.13
CA LEU A 203 56.37 -43.28 -27.30
C LEU A 203 56.47 -44.73 -27.79
N SER A 204 55.35 -45.32 -28.19
CA SER A 204 55.33 -46.67 -28.78
C SER A 204 56.15 -46.73 -30.06
N LEU A 205 55.94 -45.80 -30.99
CA LEU A 205 56.69 -45.67 -32.24
C LEU A 205 58.19 -45.49 -32.00
N ALA A 206 58.57 -44.62 -31.06
CA ALA A 206 59.96 -44.40 -30.70
C ALA A 206 60.62 -45.68 -30.16
N ARG A 207 59.92 -46.41 -29.29
CA ARG A 207 60.39 -47.69 -28.74
C ARG A 207 60.56 -48.75 -29.82
N THR A 208 59.57 -48.94 -30.69
CA THR A 208 59.64 -49.95 -31.77
C THR A 208 60.73 -49.62 -32.77
N THR A 209 60.87 -48.34 -33.15
CA THR A 209 61.92 -47.89 -34.08
C THR A 209 63.31 -48.08 -33.49
N HIS A 210 63.49 -47.74 -32.21
CA HIS A 210 64.77 -47.95 -31.52
C HIS A 210 65.14 -49.44 -31.44
N LEU A 211 64.19 -50.31 -31.12
CA LEU A 211 64.43 -51.76 -31.07
C LEU A 211 64.72 -52.35 -32.46
N SER A 212 63.97 -51.95 -33.49
CA SER A 212 64.19 -52.40 -34.87
C SER A 212 65.58 -52.01 -35.36
N THR A 213 65.95 -50.73 -35.25
CA THR A 213 67.27 -50.25 -35.68
C THR A 213 68.43 -50.88 -34.90
N ARG A 214 68.20 -51.30 -33.65
CA ARG A 214 69.19 -52.04 -32.86
C ARG A 214 69.29 -53.51 -33.28
N LEU A 215 68.17 -54.16 -33.58
CA LEU A 215 68.15 -55.53 -34.12
C LEU A 215 68.79 -55.61 -35.51
N ASP A 216 68.53 -54.64 -36.38
CA ASP A 216 69.12 -54.57 -37.72
C ASP A 216 70.65 -54.41 -37.63
N ARG A 217 71.14 -53.58 -36.70
CA ARG A 217 72.58 -53.48 -36.41
C ARG A 217 73.17 -54.81 -35.94
N PHE A 218 72.54 -55.49 -34.98
CA PHE A 218 73.00 -56.81 -34.54
C PHE A 218 73.01 -57.85 -35.65
N ARG A 219 72.00 -57.84 -36.53
CA ARG A 219 71.96 -58.73 -37.71
C ARG A 219 73.13 -58.47 -38.66
N HIS A 220 73.46 -57.20 -38.92
CA HIS A 220 74.61 -56.84 -39.75
C HIS A 220 75.94 -57.26 -39.11
N GLU A 221 76.11 -57.04 -37.80
CA GLU A 221 77.31 -57.45 -37.06
C GLU A 221 77.50 -58.98 -37.07
N LEU A 222 76.42 -59.75 -36.89
CA LEU A 222 76.44 -61.22 -36.99
C LEU A 222 76.76 -61.69 -38.40
N ALA A 223 76.19 -61.05 -39.43
CA ALA A 223 76.49 -61.40 -40.82
C ALA A 223 77.97 -61.15 -41.16
N HIS A 224 78.55 -60.05 -40.65
CA HIS A 224 79.96 -59.73 -40.82
C HIS A 224 80.88 -60.75 -40.14
N THR A 225 80.63 -61.05 -38.87
CA THR A 225 81.43 -62.04 -38.11
C THR A 225 81.32 -63.44 -38.69
N CYS A 226 80.14 -63.86 -39.14
CA CYS A 226 79.99 -65.12 -39.86
C CYS A 226 80.80 -65.16 -41.17
N HIS A 227 80.80 -64.07 -41.94
CA HIS A 227 81.59 -63.98 -43.17
C HIS A 227 83.10 -64.07 -42.89
N GLU A 228 83.59 -63.36 -41.87
CA GLU A 228 84.98 -63.42 -41.43
C GLU A 228 85.40 -64.81 -40.94
N SER A 229 84.48 -65.59 -40.35
CA SER A 229 84.78 -66.95 -39.86
C SER A 229 84.77 -68.05 -40.94
N LEU A 230 84.23 -67.76 -42.14
CA LEU A 230 84.09 -68.70 -43.26
C LEU A 230 85.12 -68.49 -44.38
N CYS A 231 85.89 -67.39 -44.33
CA CYS A 231 87.00 -67.08 -45.24
C CYS A 231 88.35 -67.33 -44.56
#